data_AF-A0A9E3EX09-F1
#
_entry.id   AF-A0A9E3EX09-F1
#
_cell.length_a   1.000
_cell.length_b   1.000
_cell.length_c   1.000
_cell.angle_alpha   90.00
_cell.angle_beta   90.00
_cell.angle_gamma   90.00
#
_symmetry.space_group_name_H-M   'P 1'
#
loop_
_entity.id
_entity.type
_entity.pdbx_description
1 polymer ?
#
loop_
_entity_poly.entity_id
_entity_poly.type
_entity_poly.pdbx_seq_one_letter_code
_entity_poly.pdbx_strand_id
1 'polypeptide(L)'
;GKAPLLVEHWLSNIRNVARLHADELDALPDPDARHVRLVELNVAEQVFNLSRTPQVQAAWAAGKELRLHGWVYGLHQGVIRDLGVTLDGSGAGAPPGAAPVALQPTG
;
A
#
# COMPACT_ATOMS: atom_id res chain seq x y z
N GLY A 1 -11.41 3.48 27.78
CA GLY A 1 -12.00 2.14 27.55
C GLY A 1 -11.17 1.41 26.50
N LYS A 2 -10.93 0.11 26.67
CA LYS A 2 -10.10 -0.69 25.74
C LYS A 2 -10.84 -0.84 24.40
N ALA A 3 -10.15 -0.63 23.28
CA ALA A 3 -10.75 -0.88 21.97
C ALA A 3 -11.07 -2.39 21.82
N PRO A 4 -12.14 -2.76 21.08
CA PRO A 4 -12.47 -4.16 20.82
C PRO A 4 -11.28 -4.89 20.18
N LEU A 5 -11.07 -6.17 20.53
CA LEU A 5 -9.96 -6.99 20.03
C LEU A 5 -9.86 -7.01 18.49
N LEU A 6 -11.00 -6.92 17.80
CA LEU A 6 -11.05 -6.83 16.35
C LEU A 6 -10.40 -5.55 15.82
N VAL A 7 -10.64 -4.41 16.47
CA VAL A 7 -10.06 -3.12 16.09
C VAL A 7 -8.55 -3.13 16.33
N GLU A 8 -8.09 -3.70 17.44
CA GLU A 8 -6.65 -3.83 17.71
C GLU A 8 -5.93 -4.71 16.68
N HIS A 9 -6.55 -5.80 16.24
CA HIS A 9 -5.96 -6.66 15.20
C HIS A 9 -5.84 -5.92 13.86
N TRP A 10 -6.87 -5.18 13.46
CA TRP A 10 -6.84 -4.34 12.26
C TRP A 10 -5.77 -3.24 12.35
N LEU A 11 -5.66 -2.55 13.49
CA LEU A 11 -4.64 -1.51 13.70
C LEU A 11 -3.22 -2.09 13.74
N SER A 12 -3.05 -3.32 14.23
CA SER A 12 -1.74 -4.00 14.25
C SER A 12 -1.14 -4.11 12.85
N ASN A 13 -1.95 -4.37 11.82
CA ASN A 13 -1.46 -4.45 10.44
C ASN A 13 -0.88 -3.11 9.95
N ILE A 14 -1.54 -2.00 10.27
CA ILE A 14 -1.06 -0.65 9.92
C ILE A 14 0.23 -0.34 10.71
N ARG A 15 0.27 -0.65 12.01
CA ARG A 15 1.47 -0.47 12.84
C ARG A 15 2.66 -1.30 12.31
N ASN A 16 2.41 -2.50 11.80
CA ASN A 16 3.44 -3.32 11.19
C ASN A 16 4.02 -2.70 9.91
N VAL A 17 3.17 -2.12 9.05
CA VAL A 17 3.63 -1.36 7.88
C VAL A 17 4.48 -0.16 8.32
N ALA A 18 4.02 0.61 9.30
CA ALA A 18 4.78 1.74 9.83
C ALA A 18 6.16 1.32 10.38
N ARG A 19 6.24 0.17 11.06
CA ARG A 19 7.49 -0.37 11.57
C ARG A 19 8.42 -0.87 10.46
N LEU A 20 7.88 -1.51 9.43
CA LEU A 20 8.66 -2.02 8.30
C LEU A 20 9.34 -0.88 7.52
N HIS A 21 8.67 0.26 7.44
CA HIS A 21 9.10 1.44 6.67
C HIS A 21 9.48 2.62 7.58
N ALA A 22 9.93 2.34 8.81
CA ALA A 22 10.21 3.36 9.82
C ALA A 22 11.25 4.38 9.33
N ASP A 23 12.36 3.91 8.74
CA ASP A 23 13.44 4.78 8.26
C ASP A 23 12.95 5.76 7.19
N GLU A 24 12.09 5.31 6.27
CA GLU A 24 11.51 6.15 5.22
C GLU A 24 10.54 7.19 5.80
N LEU A 25 9.71 6.79 6.76
CA LEU A 25 8.76 7.67 7.43
C LEU A 25 9.46 8.69 8.32
N ASP A 26 10.54 8.30 9.00
CA ASP A 26 11.31 9.16 9.88
C ASP A 26 12.15 10.18 9.11
N ALA A 27 12.51 9.89 7.87
CA ALA A 27 13.15 10.85 6.96
C ALA A 27 12.21 12.00 6.53
N LEU A 28 10.89 11.87 6.72
CA LEU A 28 9.92 12.91 6.42
C LEU A 28 9.71 13.82 7.65
N PRO A 29 10.11 15.12 7.59
CA PRO A 29 10.00 16.02 8.72
C PRO A 29 8.58 16.53 8.97
N ASP A 30 7.74 16.57 7.92
CA ASP A 30 6.35 17.01 8.00
C ASP A 30 5.43 15.85 8.44
N PRO A 31 4.69 16.00 9.57
CA PRO A 31 3.76 14.97 10.04
C PRO A 31 2.66 14.63 9.03
N ASP A 32 2.17 15.60 8.26
CA ASP A 32 1.11 15.36 7.29
C ASP A 32 1.64 14.57 6.09
N ALA A 33 2.81 14.93 5.56
CA ALA A 33 3.52 14.14 4.56
C ALA A 33 3.79 12.69 5.05
N ARG A 34 4.16 12.52 6.32
CA ARG A 34 4.36 11.19 6.92
C ARG A 34 3.07 10.37 6.97
N HIS A 35 1.94 10.99 7.34
CA HIS A 35 0.64 10.33 7.33
C HIS A 35 0.22 9.91 5.92
N VAL A 36 0.33 10.81 4.95
CA VAL A 36 0.06 10.51 3.54
C VAL A 36 0.94 9.34 3.08
N ARG A 37 2.23 9.38 3.41
CA ARG A 37 3.16 8.32 3.01
C ARG A 37 2.82 6.97 3.65
N LEU A 38 2.42 6.95 4.92
CA LEU A 38 1.97 5.72 5.59
C LEU A 38 0.73 5.12 4.90
N VAL A 39 -0.22 5.94 4.45
CA VAL A 39 -1.38 5.48 3.68
C VAL A 39 -0.95 4.83 2.37
N GLU A 40 -0.03 5.46 1.63
CA GLU A 40 0.49 4.93 0.37
C GLU A 40 1.19 3.58 0.56
N LEU A 41 2.09 3.51 1.55
CA LEU A 41 2.80 2.27 1.91
C LEU A 41 1.81 1.19 2.32
N ASN A 42 0.78 1.53 3.09
CA ASN A 42 -0.23 0.59 3.52
C ASN A 42 -1.03 0.01 2.35
N VAL A 43 -1.41 0.83 1.36
CA VAL A 43 -2.08 0.36 0.15
C VAL A 43 -1.15 -0.53 -0.68
N ALA A 44 0.10 -0.12 -0.87
CA ALA A 44 1.08 -0.90 -1.64
C ALA A 44 1.35 -2.29 -1.01
N GLU A 45 1.53 -2.34 0.31
CA GLU A 45 1.69 -3.60 1.06
C GLU A 45 0.44 -4.48 0.98
N GLN A 46 -0.76 -3.89 1.02
CA GLN A 46 -2.00 -4.67 0.89
C GLN A 46 -2.17 -5.24 -0.52
N VAL A 47 -1.82 -4.51 -1.57
CA VAL A 47 -1.81 -5.03 -2.95
C VAL A 47 -0.84 -6.20 -3.07
N PHE A 48 0.36 -6.06 -2.50
CA PHE A 48 1.35 -7.13 -2.48
C PHE A 48 0.89 -8.36 -1.67
N ASN A 49 0.27 -8.15 -0.51
CA ASN A 49 -0.27 -9.25 0.30
C ASN A 49 -1.45 -9.96 -0.40
N LEU A 50 -2.33 -9.20 -1.06
CA LEU A 50 -3.44 -9.76 -1.84
C LEU A 50 -2.93 -10.61 -3.00
N SER A 51 -1.85 -10.17 -3.67
CA SER A 51 -1.26 -10.94 -4.77
C SER A 51 -0.82 -12.33 -4.34
N ARG A 52 -0.37 -12.48 -3.09
CA ARG A 52 0.11 -13.76 -2.52
C ARG A 52 -1.01 -14.68 -2.03
N THR A 53 -2.27 -14.26 -2.10
CA THR A 53 -3.39 -15.11 -1.69
C THR A 53 -3.58 -16.29 -2.64
N PRO A 54 -3.98 -17.47 -2.15
CA PRO A 54 -4.18 -18.65 -2.99
C PRO A 54 -5.15 -18.43 -4.15
N GLN A 55 -6.18 -17.60 -3.95
CA GLN A 55 -7.20 -17.30 -4.94
C GLN A 55 -6.64 -16.49 -6.11
N VAL A 56 -5.84 -15.45 -5.81
CA VAL A 56 -5.20 -14.63 -6.86
C VAL A 56 -4.16 -15.47 -7.61
N GLN A 57 -3.31 -16.19 -6.89
CA GLN A 57 -2.32 -17.09 -7.48
C GLN A 57 -2.96 -18.16 -8.37
N ALA A 58 -4.07 -18.77 -7.93
CA ALA A 58 -4.80 -19.75 -8.73
C ALA A 58 -5.44 -19.13 -9.98
N ALA A 59 -5.95 -17.90 -9.89
CA ALA A 59 -6.51 -17.20 -11.04
C ALA A 59 -5.42 -16.91 -12.10
N TRP A 60 -4.25 -16.43 -11.68
CA TRP A 60 -3.10 -16.23 -12.57
C TRP A 60 -2.57 -17.53 -13.15
N ALA A 61 -2.44 -18.59 -12.35
CA ALA A 61 -2.03 -19.90 -12.83
C ALA A 61 -3.00 -20.51 -13.85
N ALA A 62 -4.29 -20.18 -13.74
CA ALA A 62 -5.33 -20.55 -14.71
C ALA A 62 -5.37 -19.64 -15.94
N GLY A 63 -4.43 -18.70 -16.09
CA GLY A 63 -4.37 -17.77 -17.22
C GLY A 63 -5.48 -16.72 -17.25
N LYS A 64 -6.16 -16.47 -16.11
CA LYS A 64 -7.20 -15.44 -16.06
C LYS A 64 -6.57 -14.06 -16.10
N GLU A 65 -7.19 -13.17 -16.87
CA GLU A 65 -6.82 -11.75 -16.88
C GLU A 65 -7.31 -11.09 -15.59
N LEU A 66 -6.42 -11.01 -14.59
CA LEU A 66 -6.65 -10.38 -13.31
C LEU A 66 -5.51 -9.40 -13.02
N ARG A 67 -5.85 -8.16 -12.67
CA ARG A 67 -4.90 -7.12 -12.28
C ARG A 67 -5.26 -6.58 -10.91
N LEU A 68 -4.25 -6.37 -10.06
CA LEU A 68 -4.40 -5.71 -8.78
C LEU A 68 -3.82 -4.31 -8.88
N HIS A 69 -4.58 -3.31 -8.46
CA HIS A 69 -4.20 -1.90 -8.51
C HIS A 69 -4.15 -1.30 -7.10
N GLY A 70 -3.23 -0.37 -6.87
CA GLY A 70 -3.12 0.36 -5.61
C GLY A 70 -3.29 1.85 -5.83
N TRP A 71 -4.42 2.39 -5.38
CA TRP A 71 -4.76 3.81 -5.53
C TRP A 71 -5.03 4.47 -4.17
N VAL A 72 -4.74 5.76 -4.08
CA VAL A 72 -5.09 6.60 -2.93
C VAL A 72 -5.96 7.75 -3.40
N TYR A 73 -7.00 8.07 -2.65
CA TYR A 73 -7.89 9.20 -2.94
C TYR A 73 -7.72 10.30 -1.89
N GLY A 74 -7.27 11.47 -2.33
CA GLY A 74 -7.11 12.64 -1.46
C GLY A 74 -8.43 13.40 -1.32
N LEU A 75 -9.05 13.33 -0.13
CA LEU A 75 -10.34 14.00 0.13
C LEU A 75 -10.28 15.53 0.02
N HIS A 76 -9.11 16.13 0.29
CA HIS A 76 -8.92 17.58 0.24
C HIS A 76 -8.99 18.14 -1.18
N GLN A 77 -8.44 17.40 -2.15
CA GLN A 77 -8.28 17.86 -3.54
C GLN A 77 -9.19 17.10 -4.52
N GLY A 78 -9.83 16.00 -4.09
CA GLY A 78 -10.66 15.16 -4.94
C GLY A 78 -9.86 14.40 -6.00
N VAL A 79 -8.56 14.20 -5.78
CA VAL A 79 -7.65 13.56 -6.75
C VAL A 79 -7.40 12.11 -6.37
N ILE A 80 -7.53 11.22 -7.36
CA ILE A 80 -7.05 9.84 -7.27
C ILE A 80 -5.59 9.81 -7.72
N ARG A 81 -4.73 9.23 -6.90
CA ARG A 81 -3.33 8.95 -7.20
C ARG A 81 -3.14 7.46 -7.45
N ASP A 82 -2.63 7.12 -8.63
CA ASP A 82 -2.10 5.78 -8.90
C ASP A 82 -0.70 5.65 -8.28
N LEU A 83 -0.48 4.62 -7.46
CA LEU A 83 0.80 4.37 -6.81
C LEU A 83 1.79 3.62 -7.71
N GLY A 84 1.37 3.16 -8.90
CA GLY A 84 2.24 2.44 -9.84
C GLY A 84 2.58 1.02 -9.38
N VAL A 85 1.82 0.46 -8.43
CA VAL A 85 2.03 -0.87 -7.85
C VAL A 85 1.15 -1.95 -8.50
N THR A 86 0.81 -1.75 -9.78
CA THR A 86 -0.08 -2.69 -10.47
C THR A 86 0.61 -4.05 -10.63
N LEU A 87 -0.07 -5.11 -10.19
CA LEU A 87 0.42 -6.50 -10.30
C LEU A 87 -0.50 -7.30 -11.22
N ASP A 88 0.10 -8.16 -12.03
CA ASP A 88 -0.60 -9.12 -12.88
C ASP A 88 0.12 -10.48 -12.88
N GLY A 89 -0.49 -11.46 -13.56
CA GLY A 89 0.02 -12.84 -13.62
C GLY A 89 1.33 -13.02 -14.39
N SER A 90 1.91 -11.96 -14.96
CA SER A 90 3.16 -12.03 -15.73
C SER A 90 4.43 -12.02 -14.86
N GLY A 91 4.28 -11.79 -13.54
CA GLY A 91 5.41 -11.78 -12.60
C GLY A 91 6.24 -10.49 -12.61
N ALA A 92 5.82 -9.45 -13.33
CA ALA A 92 6.54 -8.18 -13.45
C ALA A 92 6.38 -7.20 -12.26
N GLY A 93 5.77 -7.66 -11.16
CA GLY A 93 5.48 -6.82 -10.02
C GLY A 93 6.63 -6.65 -9.05
N ALA A 94 7.27 -5.49 -9.02
CA ALA A 94 8.28 -5.18 -8.01
C ALA A 94 7.64 -5.13 -6.61
N PRO A 95 8.32 -5.64 -5.56
CA PRO A 95 7.83 -5.50 -4.19
C PRO A 95 7.77 -4.02 -3.78
N PRO A 96 6.81 -3.63 -2.91
CA PRO A 96 6.76 -2.28 -2.35
C PRO A 96 8.11 -1.94 -1.67
N GLY A 97 8.72 -0.83 -2.09
CA GLY A 97 10.05 -0.38 -1.62
C GLY A 97 11.16 -0.38 -2.67
N ALA A 98 10.96 -0.96 -3.86
CA ALA A 98 11.99 -0.99 -4.92
C ALA A 98 12.16 0.35 -5.68
N ALA A 99 11.22 1.28 -5.54
CA ALA A 99 11.37 2.63 -6.07
C ALA A 99 10.70 3.63 -5.12
N PRO A 100 11.32 4.79 -4.84
CA PRO A 100 10.61 5.89 -4.22
C PRO A 100 9.46 6.25 -5.16
N VAL A 101 8.22 6.06 -4.69
CA VAL A 101 7.07 6.70 -5.32
C VAL A 101 7.37 8.19 -5.21
N ALA A 102 7.84 8.78 -6.31
CA ALA A 102 8.29 10.17 -6.33
C ALA A 102 7.20 11.02 -5.67
N LEU A 103 7.55 11.70 -4.59
CA LEU A 103 6.69 12.70 -3.98
C LEU A 103 6.48 13.76 -5.07
N GLN A 104 5.35 13.69 -5.78
CA GLN A 104 4.97 14.77 -6.65
C GLN A 104 4.66 15.96 -5.72
N PRO A 105 5.24 17.14 -5.98
CA PRO A 105 5.00 18.30 -5.15
C PRO A 105 3.49 18.57 -5.15
N THR A 106 2.89 18.53 -3.96
CA THR A 106 1.57 19.11 -3.73
C THR A 106 1.71 20.60 -3.98
N GLY A 107 1.14 21.07 -5.08
CA GLY A 107 0.92 22.50 -5.32
C GLY A 107 -0.13 23.08 -4.38
#